data_AF-A0ABD3PXR7-F1
#
_entry.id   AF-A0ABD3PXR7-F1
#
_cell.length_a   1.000
_cell.length_b   1.000
_cell.length_c   1.000
_cell.angle_alpha   90.00
_cell.angle_beta   90.00
_cell.angle_gamma   90.00
#
_symmetry.space_group_name_H-M   'P 1'
#
loop_
_entity.id
_entity.type
_entity.pdbx_description
1 polymer ?
#
loop_
_entity_poly.entity_id
_entity_poly.type
_entity_poly.pdbx_seq_one_letter_code
_entity_poly.pdbx_strand_id
1 'polypeptide(L)'
;MSKEVPHRSMDNRYQPSEEQWASACSLSIHQLHDVMTKGQEARTKLITGNVGLVTMIAKRYYNLLGAGNARGGRAAAGGGGGGTDATLKLEDLIQEGYIGIMDAAERFDPEKGFRFSTYGSHWVRQRILRSISESSRIIRLPVHVQTMLRNMNKKRKEFEEVVGRTPSLPELAHELGLSLEKVNLYQHLSRNVMSLEMQLDQHSSKEDRERTLGDRIPCTELPTPDEDAMSEAFRGEVHSMLDHLGDNERLVLTHRFGLEDGCPRTLRETSDSMGVSIDIVRGIEARALNKLRQPRMMYRLKDFVDGGRNEESWENHSTMDSNGFGSSIEGHPNFVPQAMNAIEDMSHQNMNFNGVAMDDGFGDNDRPTPESIWSF
;
A
#
# COMPACT_ATOMS: atom_id res chain seq x y z
N MET A 1 18.57 -29.17 50.65
CA MET A 1 19.51 -28.06 50.37
C MET A 1 19.11 -27.47 49.04
N SER A 2 18.59 -26.26 49.08
CA SER A 2 17.94 -25.54 47.99
C SER A 2 18.89 -25.37 46.80
N LYS A 3 18.48 -25.83 45.61
CA LYS A 3 19.12 -25.43 44.35
C LYS A 3 18.44 -24.13 43.91
N GLU A 4 19.03 -23.00 44.27
CA GLU A 4 18.66 -21.72 43.69
C GLU A 4 18.99 -21.77 42.19
N VAL A 5 17.96 -21.63 41.37
CA VAL A 5 18.09 -21.39 39.93
C VAL A 5 18.43 -19.90 39.81
N PRO A 6 19.61 -19.52 39.29
CA PRO A 6 19.99 -18.11 39.22
C PRO A 6 19.02 -17.36 38.29
N HIS A 7 18.50 -16.25 38.81
CA HIS A 7 17.62 -15.34 38.09
C HIS A 7 18.27 -14.87 36.77
N ARG A 8 17.53 -15.05 35.68
CA ARG A 8 17.89 -14.71 34.30
C ARG A 8 18.00 -13.18 34.14
N SER A 9 19.20 -12.62 34.29
CA SER A 9 19.51 -11.29 33.77
C SER A 9 19.49 -11.36 32.24
N MET A 10 18.44 -10.79 31.63
CA MET A 10 18.26 -10.74 30.19
C MET A 10 19.20 -9.70 29.56
N ASP A 11 20.45 -10.09 29.36
CA ASP A 11 21.28 -9.51 28.30
C ASP A 11 21.08 -10.40 27.06
N ASN A 12 20.13 -10.03 26.20
CA ASN A 12 19.64 -10.85 25.08
C ASN A 12 20.64 -10.96 23.90
N ARG A 13 21.94 -10.77 24.17
CA ARG A 13 23.06 -10.81 23.20
C ARG A 13 24.15 -11.83 23.54
N TYR A 14 24.09 -12.50 24.69
CA TYR A 14 25.08 -13.52 25.05
C TYR A 14 24.60 -14.91 24.61
N GLN A 15 25.14 -15.41 23.49
CA GLN A 15 25.02 -16.83 23.14
C GLN A 15 26.11 -17.60 23.91
N PRO A 16 25.76 -18.59 24.75
CA PRO A 16 26.75 -19.34 25.51
C PRO A 16 27.70 -20.10 24.56
N SER A 17 29.00 -20.11 24.89
CA SER A 17 30.01 -20.88 24.14
C SER A 17 29.74 -22.38 24.20
N GLU A 18 30.18 -23.15 23.20
CA GLU A 18 30.09 -24.62 23.19
C GLU A 18 30.70 -25.25 24.46
N GLU A 19 31.74 -24.62 25.01
CA GLU A 19 32.36 -25.02 26.28
C GLU A 19 31.41 -24.84 27.49
N GLN A 20 30.60 -23.78 27.49
CA GLN A 20 29.63 -23.52 28.55
C GLN A 20 28.44 -24.50 28.46
N TRP A 21 28.02 -24.86 27.24
CA TRP A 21 27.02 -25.91 27.03
C TRP A 21 27.52 -27.28 27.45
N ALA A 22 28.76 -27.63 27.07
CA ALA A 22 29.39 -28.88 27.47
C ALA A 22 29.53 -28.98 29.00
N SER A 23 29.97 -27.89 29.64
CA SER A 23 30.06 -27.78 31.10
C SER A 23 28.69 -27.90 31.79
N ALA A 24 27.66 -27.21 31.27
CA ALA A 24 26.30 -27.29 31.82
C ALA A 24 25.70 -28.70 31.73
N CYS A 25 25.99 -29.43 30.67
CA CYS A 25 25.57 -30.81 30.47
C CYS A 25 26.48 -31.84 31.15
N SER A 26 27.58 -31.41 31.79
CA SER A 26 28.61 -32.30 32.36
C SER A 26 29.20 -33.29 31.34
N LEU A 27 29.36 -32.85 30.09
CA LEU A 27 29.89 -33.63 28.97
C LEU A 27 31.18 -33.00 28.41
N SER A 28 32.02 -33.78 27.73
CA SER A 28 33.09 -33.20 26.92
C SER A 28 32.53 -32.61 25.62
N ILE A 29 33.25 -31.64 25.01
CA ILE A 29 32.84 -31.01 23.75
C ILE A 29 32.62 -32.06 22.64
N HIS A 30 33.50 -33.05 22.56
CA HIS A 30 33.36 -34.15 21.59
C HIS A 30 32.11 -35.01 21.85
N GLN A 31 31.85 -35.34 23.12
CA GLN A 31 30.64 -36.10 23.49
C GLN A 31 29.37 -35.31 23.21
N LEU A 32 29.40 -33.99 23.43
CA LEU A 32 28.30 -33.10 23.09
C LEU A 32 28.01 -33.14 21.58
N HIS A 33 29.03 -33.00 20.74
CA HIS A 33 28.90 -33.09 19.28
C HIS A 33 28.38 -34.45 18.83
N ASP A 34 28.87 -35.55 19.41
CA ASP A 34 28.37 -36.90 19.08
C ASP A 34 26.90 -37.10 19.45
N VAL A 35 26.44 -36.52 20.57
CA VAL A 35 25.03 -36.58 20.95
C VAL A 35 24.18 -35.71 20.04
N MET A 36 24.67 -34.52 19.66
CA MET A 36 23.97 -33.62 18.75
C MET A 36 23.82 -34.22 17.35
N THR A 37 24.86 -34.82 16.80
CA THR A 37 24.81 -35.48 15.48
C THR A 37 23.84 -36.66 15.50
N LYS A 38 23.91 -37.53 16.52
CA LYS A 38 22.94 -38.62 16.72
C LYS A 38 21.51 -38.10 16.84
N GLY A 39 21.30 -36.98 17.54
CA GLY A 39 20.00 -36.33 17.65
C GLY A 39 19.48 -35.82 16.31
N GLN A 40 20.34 -35.16 15.52
CA GLN A 40 20.01 -34.68 14.18
C GLN A 40 19.70 -35.82 13.21
N GLU A 41 20.46 -36.92 13.26
CA GLU A 41 20.21 -38.12 12.47
C GLU A 41 18.88 -38.77 12.85
N ALA A 42 18.61 -38.93 14.15
CA ALA A 42 17.34 -39.48 14.64
C ALA A 42 16.16 -38.62 14.20
N ARG A 43 16.29 -37.29 14.29
CA ARG A 43 15.29 -36.33 13.80
C ARG A 43 15.07 -36.47 12.30
N THR A 44 16.13 -36.56 11.51
CA THR A 44 16.05 -36.72 10.05
C THR A 44 15.38 -38.04 9.67
N LYS A 45 15.69 -39.14 10.38
CA LYS A 45 15.03 -40.43 10.20
C LYS A 45 13.53 -40.35 10.54
N LEU A 46 13.16 -39.65 11.61
CA LEU A 46 11.75 -39.46 11.98
C LEU A 46 10.98 -38.66 10.92
N ILE A 47 11.58 -37.59 10.39
CA ILE A 47 10.96 -36.76 9.34
C ILE A 47 10.82 -37.53 8.04
N THR A 48 11.91 -38.13 7.54
CA THR A 48 11.93 -38.86 6.26
C THR A 48 11.00 -40.06 6.27
N GLY A 49 10.90 -40.79 7.39
CA GLY A 49 9.95 -41.89 7.56
C GLY A 49 8.47 -41.48 7.49
N ASN A 50 8.15 -40.20 7.71
CA ASN A 50 6.78 -39.68 7.72
C ASN A 50 6.46 -38.75 6.53
N VAL A 51 7.32 -38.69 5.51
CA VAL A 51 7.08 -37.91 4.29
C VAL A 51 5.77 -38.29 3.59
N GLY A 52 5.41 -39.59 3.59
CA GLY A 52 4.16 -40.07 3.01
C GLY A 52 2.91 -39.47 3.65
N LEU A 53 2.93 -39.17 4.95
CA LEU A 53 1.82 -38.51 5.64
C LEU A 53 1.63 -37.08 5.11
N VAL A 54 2.72 -36.34 4.93
CA VAL A 54 2.69 -34.96 4.44
C VAL A 54 2.08 -34.90 3.04
N THR A 55 2.58 -35.74 2.13
CA THR A 55 2.10 -35.78 0.74
C THR A 55 0.62 -36.15 0.65
N MET A 56 0.14 -37.09 1.49
CA MET A 56 -1.28 -37.45 1.57
C MET A 56 -2.15 -36.27 2.04
N ILE A 57 -1.73 -35.55 3.09
CA ILE A 57 -2.46 -34.39 3.61
C ILE A 57 -2.47 -33.25 2.58
N ALA A 58 -1.33 -32.95 1.97
CA ALA A 58 -1.21 -31.90 0.96
C ALA A 58 -2.08 -32.20 -0.27
N LYS A 59 -2.04 -33.43 -0.80
CA LYS A 59 -2.91 -33.86 -1.92
C LYS A 59 -4.40 -33.72 -1.58
N ARG A 60 -4.81 -34.03 -0.35
CA ARG A 60 -6.19 -33.85 0.09
C ARG A 60 -6.63 -32.38 0.01
N TYR A 61 -5.81 -31.45 0.50
CA TYR A 61 -6.13 -30.03 0.44
C TYR A 61 -6.07 -29.46 -0.98
N TYR A 62 -5.09 -29.88 -1.78
CA TYR A 62 -5.01 -29.54 -3.20
C TYR A 62 -6.28 -29.97 -3.96
N ASN A 63 -6.74 -31.21 -3.74
CA ASN A 63 -7.96 -31.71 -4.37
C ASN A 63 -9.22 -31.01 -3.86
N LEU A 64 -9.29 -30.65 -2.57
CA LEU A 64 -10.42 -29.89 -2.03
C LEU A 64 -10.52 -28.49 -2.64
N LEU A 65 -9.37 -27.82 -2.83
CA LEU A 65 -9.30 -26.53 -3.52
C LEU A 65 -9.70 -26.66 -5.00
N GLY A 66 -9.21 -27.69 -5.70
CA GLY A 66 -9.55 -27.94 -7.11
C GLY A 66 -10.99 -28.41 -7.35
N ALA A 67 -11.56 -29.22 -6.45
CA ALA A 67 -12.93 -29.74 -6.59
C ALA A 67 -14.00 -28.67 -6.35
N GLY A 68 -13.69 -27.60 -5.62
CA GLY A 68 -14.57 -26.44 -5.45
C GLY A 68 -14.93 -25.76 -6.77
N ASN A 69 -14.01 -25.74 -7.74
CA ASN A 69 -14.23 -25.17 -9.08
C ASN A 69 -14.98 -26.12 -10.03
N ALA A 70 -14.92 -27.44 -9.82
CA ALA A 70 -15.53 -28.40 -10.75
C ALA A 70 -17.03 -28.66 -10.49
N ARG A 71 -17.53 -28.38 -9.27
CA ARG A 71 -18.91 -28.73 -8.86
C ARG A 71 -19.89 -27.55 -8.85
N GLY A 72 -19.39 -26.32 -9.02
CA GLY A 72 -20.21 -25.11 -9.11
C GLY A 72 -20.49 -24.71 -10.55
N GLY A 73 -21.54 -25.26 -11.15
CA GLY A 73 -22.29 -24.60 -12.24
C GLY A 73 -21.73 -24.69 -13.66
N ARG A 74 -22.42 -25.48 -14.50
CA ARG A 74 -22.43 -25.38 -15.99
C ARG A 74 -23.13 -24.10 -16.48
N ALA A 75 -22.98 -22.96 -15.81
CA ALA A 75 -23.74 -21.75 -16.11
C ALA A 75 -22.83 -20.52 -16.22
N ALA A 76 -22.04 -20.47 -17.29
CA ALA A 76 -21.61 -19.26 -18.00
C ALA A 76 -20.67 -19.69 -19.15
N ALA A 77 -21.26 -20.13 -20.25
CA ALA A 77 -20.58 -20.11 -21.54
C ALA A 77 -20.53 -18.63 -21.98
N GLY A 78 -19.51 -17.93 -21.49
CA GLY A 78 -19.26 -16.51 -21.75
C GLY A 78 -17.96 -16.14 -21.05
N GLY A 79 -16.94 -15.83 -21.83
CA GLY A 79 -15.55 -15.69 -21.43
C GLY A 79 -15.32 -14.89 -20.15
N GLY A 80 -14.40 -15.39 -19.33
CA GLY A 80 -14.00 -14.77 -18.08
C GLY A 80 -13.46 -15.84 -17.14
N GLY A 81 -12.26 -16.34 -17.45
CA GLY A 81 -11.48 -17.20 -16.55
C GLY A 81 -11.07 -16.42 -15.30
N GLY A 82 -12.02 -16.15 -14.41
CA GLY A 82 -11.85 -15.36 -13.21
C GLY A 82 -11.84 -16.24 -11.97
N GLY A 83 -10.64 -16.45 -11.42
CA GLY A 83 -10.48 -16.85 -10.02
C GLY A 83 -10.13 -18.31 -9.79
N THR A 84 -8.92 -18.72 -10.16
CA THR A 84 -8.31 -19.85 -9.45
C THR A 84 -7.81 -19.32 -8.10
N ASP A 85 -8.59 -19.50 -7.03
CA ASP A 85 -8.15 -19.40 -5.62
C ASP A 85 -7.00 -20.39 -5.27
N ALA A 86 -6.40 -21.05 -6.28
CA ALA A 86 -5.33 -22.03 -6.18
C ALA A 86 -4.08 -21.52 -6.92
N THR A 87 -3.52 -20.40 -6.46
CA THR A 87 -2.18 -19.93 -6.91
C THR A 87 -1.07 -20.88 -6.44
N LEU A 88 -1.30 -21.63 -5.36
CA LEU A 88 -0.31 -22.52 -4.77
C LEU A 88 -0.26 -23.87 -5.50
N LYS A 89 0.93 -24.22 -5.97
CA LYS A 89 1.18 -25.53 -6.59
C LYS A 89 1.14 -26.60 -5.52
N LEU A 90 0.87 -27.84 -5.93
CA LEU A 90 0.92 -28.99 -5.01
C LEU A 90 2.30 -29.11 -4.33
N GLU A 91 3.37 -28.80 -5.06
CA GLU A 91 4.74 -28.81 -4.56
C GLU A 91 4.92 -27.84 -3.40
N ASP A 92 4.39 -26.61 -3.51
CA ASP A 92 4.45 -25.60 -2.45
C ASP A 92 3.75 -26.09 -1.18
N LEU A 93 2.56 -26.69 -1.33
CA LEU A 93 1.83 -27.27 -0.18
C LEU A 93 2.58 -28.43 0.47
N ILE A 94 3.30 -29.24 -0.32
CA ILE A 94 4.12 -30.32 0.21
C ILE A 94 5.31 -29.76 1.00
N GLN A 95 6.00 -28.74 0.48
CA GLN A 95 7.13 -28.11 1.16
C GLN A 95 6.72 -27.46 2.49
N GLU A 96 5.59 -26.74 2.50
CA GLU A 96 5.03 -26.15 3.72
C GLU A 96 4.61 -27.22 4.74
N GLY A 97 4.10 -28.34 4.23
CA GLY A 97 3.82 -29.51 5.04
C GLY A 97 5.09 -30.13 5.65
N TYR A 98 6.23 -30.13 4.95
CA TYR A 98 7.50 -30.59 5.50
C TYR A 98 8.00 -29.67 6.62
N ILE A 99 7.86 -28.36 6.49
CA ILE A 99 8.15 -27.44 7.60
C ILE A 99 7.28 -27.77 8.81
N GLY A 100 5.99 -28.06 8.59
CA GLY A 100 5.09 -28.49 9.66
C GLY A 100 5.50 -29.79 10.35
N ILE A 101 5.99 -30.79 9.61
CA ILE A 101 6.45 -32.04 10.23
C ILE A 101 7.80 -31.86 10.95
N MET A 102 8.66 -30.96 10.47
CA MET A 102 9.90 -30.58 11.14
C MET A 102 9.62 -29.91 12.49
N ASP A 103 8.67 -28.98 12.54
CA ASP A 103 8.21 -28.33 13.78
C ASP A 103 7.60 -29.36 14.76
N ALA A 104 6.82 -30.31 14.23
CA ALA A 104 6.25 -31.40 15.03
C ALA A 104 7.34 -32.29 15.63
N ALA A 105 8.38 -32.62 14.87
CA ALA A 105 9.48 -33.46 15.33
C ALA A 105 10.29 -32.81 16.47
N GLU A 106 10.40 -31.48 16.50
CA GLU A 106 11.09 -30.76 17.59
C GLU A 106 10.32 -30.81 18.92
N ARG A 107 8.99 -30.77 18.85
CA ARG A 107 8.12 -30.63 20.02
C ARG A 107 7.48 -31.94 20.46
N PHE A 108 7.76 -33.02 19.74
CA PHE A 108 7.20 -34.32 20.02
C PHE A 108 7.85 -34.94 21.25
N ASP A 109 7.01 -35.38 22.17
CA ASP A 109 7.42 -36.05 23.41
C ASP A 109 6.88 -37.50 23.38
N PRO A 110 7.76 -38.50 23.26
CA PRO A 110 7.35 -39.90 23.19
C PRO A 110 6.82 -40.44 24.53
N GLU A 111 7.13 -39.80 25.67
CA GLU A 111 6.69 -40.29 26.99
C GLU A 111 5.17 -40.13 27.18
N LYS A 112 4.55 -39.23 26.42
CA LYS A 112 3.09 -39.01 26.45
C LYS A 112 2.27 -40.11 25.80
N GLY A 113 2.90 -41.11 25.16
CA GLY A 113 2.23 -42.32 24.65
C GLY A 113 1.39 -42.15 23.39
N PHE A 114 1.40 -40.98 22.75
CA PHE A 114 0.70 -40.76 21.48
C PHE A 114 1.58 -41.12 20.28
N ARG A 115 0.96 -41.66 19.21
CA ARG A 115 1.67 -41.93 17.95
C ARG A 115 2.07 -40.61 17.28
N PHE A 116 3.29 -40.55 16.76
CA PHE A 116 3.81 -39.37 16.06
C PHE A 116 2.93 -38.97 14.87
N SER A 117 2.39 -39.93 14.11
CA SER A 117 1.53 -39.64 12.95
C SER A 117 0.29 -38.83 13.30
N THR A 118 -0.36 -39.12 14.44
CA THR A 118 -1.52 -38.37 14.92
C THR A 118 -1.13 -36.93 15.27
N TYR A 119 -0.03 -36.77 16.02
CA TYR A 119 0.48 -35.47 16.42
C TYR A 119 0.95 -34.62 15.23
N GLY A 120 1.80 -35.19 14.38
CA GLY A 120 2.34 -34.54 13.18
C GLY A 120 1.25 -34.12 12.21
N SER A 121 0.15 -34.86 12.08
CA SER A 121 -0.96 -34.47 11.21
C SER A 121 -1.60 -33.13 11.58
N HIS A 122 -1.59 -32.74 12.87
CA HIS A 122 -2.11 -31.45 13.32
C HIS A 122 -1.20 -30.30 12.86
N TRP A 123 0.11 -30.44 13.06
CA TRP A 123 1.11 -29.46 12.64
C TRP A 123 1.19 -29.28 11.13
N VAL A 124 1.20 -30.38 10.38
CA VAL A 124 1.18 -30.37 8.92
C VAL A 124 -0.07 -29.66 8.41
N ARG A 125 -1.24 -30.00 8.96
CA ARG A 125 -2.50 -29.32 8.61
C ARG A 125 -2.44 -27.83 8.90
N GLN A 126 -1.98 -27.44 10.08
CA GLN A 126 -1.91 -26.05 10.50
C GLN A 126 -0.99 -25.23 9.60
N ARG A 127 0.20 -25.75 9.27
CA ARG A 127 1.15 -25.09 8.38
C ARG A 127 0.60 -24.94 6.97
N ILE A 128 0.04 -26.00 6.40
CA ILE A 128 -0.58 -25.96 5.06
C ILE A 128 -1.72 -24.92 5.02
N LEU A 129 -2.64 -24.95 5.99
CA LEU A 129 -3.75 -24.00 6.03
C LEU A 129 -3.29 -22.56 6.21
N ARG A 130 -2.22 -22.35 7.00
CA ARG A 130 -1.59 -21.03 7.16
C ARG A 130 -0.97 -20.55 5.86
N SER A 131 -0.18 -21.38 5.17
CA SER A 131 0.43 -21.00 3.89
C SER A 131 -0.62 -20.72 2.81
N ILE A 132 -1.69 -21.52 2.75
CA ILE A 132 -2.84 -21.23 1.88
C ILE A 132 -3.43 -19.85 2.22
N SER A 133 -3.61 -19.54 3.50
CA SER A 133 -4.14 -18.22 3.89
C SER A 133 -3.20 -17.08 3.53
N GLU A 134 -1.89 -17.26 3.74
CA GLU A 134 -0.91 -16.18 3.57
C GLU A 134 -0.51 -15.94 2.10
N SER A 135 -0.47 -16.99 1.27
CA SER A 135 0.15 -16.98 -0.06
C SER A 135 -0.80 -17.30 -1.22
N SER A 136 -2.09 -17.61 -0.97
CA SER A 136 -3.03 -17.94 -2.06
C SER A 136 -3.43 -16.75 -2.93
N ARG A 137 -3.34 -15.52 -2.40
CA ARG A 137 -3.77 -14.29 -3.08
C ARG A 137 -2.58 -13.38 -3.37
N ILE A 138 -2.61 -12.74 -4.54
CA ILE A 138 -1.64 -11.70 -4.93
C ILE A 138 -1.71 -10.54 -3.94
N ILE A 139 -2.92 -10.07 -3.62
CA ILE A 139 -3.15 -9.09 -2.56
C ILE A 139 -3.47 -9.85 -1.28
N ARG A 140 -2.54 -9.81 -0.32
CA ARG A 140 -2.67 -10.51 0.96
C ARG A 140 -3.80 -9.92 1.79
N LEU A 141 -4.71 -10.78 2.24
CA LEU A 141 -5.79 -10.41 3.17
C LEU A 141 -5.53 -10.98 4.57
N PRO A 142 -5.88 -10.27 5.65
CA PRO A 142 -5.81 -10.82 7.00
C PRO A 142 -6.68 -12.08 7.19
N VAL A 143 -6.27 -12.97 8.10
CA VAL A 143 -6.94 -14.26 8.36
C VAL A 143 -8.41 -14.09 8.77
N HIS A 144 -8.73 -13.07 9.57
CA HIS A 144 -10.11 -12.81 10.00
C HIS A 144 -11.01 -12.42 8.81
N VAL A 145 -10.50 -11.63 7.87
CA VAL A 145 -11.22 -11.28 6.62
C VAL A 145 -11.48 -12.51 5.78
N GLN A 146 -10.48 -13.39 5.62
CA GLN A 146 -10.65 -14.63 4.86
C GLN A 146 -11.64 -15.59 5.52
N THR A 147 -11.64 -15.65 6.85
CA THR A 147 -12.62 -16.45 7.62
C THR A 147 -14.02 -15.91 7.39
N MET A 148 -14.21 -14.59 7.41
CA MET A 148 -15.48 -13.95 7.08
C MET A 148 -15.93 -14.23 5.65
N LEU A 149 -15.03 -14.15 4.66
CA LEU A 149 -15.34 -14.50 3.27
C LEU A 149 -15.77 -15.96 3.11
N ARG A 150 -15.09 -16.90 3.77
CA ARG A 150 -15.49 -18.32 3.77
C ARG A 150 -16.85 -18.53 4.42
N ASN A 151 -17.12 -17.86 5.54
CA ASN A 151 -18.41 -17.91 6.22
C ASN A 151 -19.52 -17.32 5.35
N MET A 152 -19.27 -16.19 4.69
CA MET A 152 -20.17 -15.55 3.75
C MET A 152 -20.51 -16.48 2.58
N ASN A 153 -19.52 -17.14 1.98
CA ASN A 153 -19.72 -18.11 0.91
C ASN A 153 -20.47 -19.37 1.39
N LYS A 154 -20.21 -19.83 2.61
CA LYS A 154 -20.94 -20.95 3.21
C LYS A 154 -22.41 -20.60 3.41
N LYS A 155 -22.70 -19.43 3.99
CA LYS A 155 -24.06 -18.94 4.21
C LYS A 155 -24.81 -18.68 2.90
N ARG A 156 -24.11 -18.17 1.89
CA ARG A 156 -24.66 -18.03 0.54
C ARG A 156 -25.13 -19.37 -0.03
N LYS A 157 -24.30 -20.41 0.07
CA LYS A 157 -24.66 -21.78 -0.37
C LYS A 157 -25.81 -22.37 0.45
N GLU A 158 -25.77 -22.24 1.77
CA GLU A 158 -26.87 -22.67 2.65
C GLU A 158 -28.20 -22.00 2.26
N PHE A 159 -28.17 -20.70 1.93
CA PHE A 159 -29.36 -19.97 1.46
C PHE A 159 -29.84 -20.43 0.08
N GLU A 160 -28.92 -20.62 -0.86
CA GLU A 160 -29.22 -21.13 -2.20
C GLU A 160 -29.86 -22.53 -2.15
N GLU A 161 -29.42 -23.39 -1.24
CA GLU A 161 -29.98 -24.73 -1.03
C GLU A 161 -31.41 -24.69 -0.47
N VAL A 162 -31.71 -23.74 0.43
CA VAL A 162 -33.03 -23.64 1.08
C VAL A 162 -34.05 -22.90 0.21
N VAL A 163 -33.64 -21.78 -0.40
CA VAL A 163 -34.54 -20.85 -1.10
C VAL A 163 -34.53 -21.07 -2.63
N GLY A 164 -33.51 -21.76 -3.16
CA GLY A 164 -33.39 -22.04 -4.59
C GLY A 164 -32.96 -20.84 -5.43
N ARG A 165 -32.52 -19.74 -4.81
CA ARG A 165 -31.98 -18.54 -5.49
C ARG A 165 -30.77 -17.97 -4.74
N THR A 166 -30.00 -17.14 -5.42
CA THR A 166 -28.91 -16.37 -4.79
C THR A 166 -29.48 -15.34 -3.80
N PRO A 167 -28.88 -15.20 -2.60
CA PRO A 167 -29.30 -14.19 -1.63
C PRO A 167 -28.92 -12.79 -2.10
N SER A 168 -29.77 -11.81 -1.79
CA SER A 168 -29.41 -10.39 -1.93
C SER A 168 -28.42 -9.97 -0.83
N LEU A 169 -27.67 -8.89 -1.06
CA LEU A 169 -26.70 -8.37 -0.09
C LEU A 169 -27.34 -8.01 1.27
N PRO A 170 -28.54 -7.39 1.34
CA PRO A 170 -29.24 -7.15 2.61
C PRO A 170 -29.66 -8.43 3.34
N GLU A 171 -30.15 -9.44 2.61
CA GLU A 171 -30.51 -10.75 3.19
C GLU A 171 -29.29 -11.45 3.77
N LEU A 172 -28.18 -11.42 3.04
CA LEU A 172 -26.90 -12.00 3.48
C LEU A 172 -26.35 -11.27 4.71
N ALA A 173 -26.52 -9.95 4.79
CA ALA A 173 -26.15 -9.15 5.95
C ALA A 173 -26.96 -9.52 7.19
N HIS A 174 -28.28 -9.71 7.03
CA HIS A 174 -29.16 -10.17 8.10
C HIS A 174 -28.78 -11.57 8.60
N GLU A 175 -28.53 -12.51 7.70
CA GLU A 175 -28.10 -13.89 8.03
C GLU A 175 -26.73 -13.94 8.74
N LEU A 176 -25.83 -13.02 8.40
CA LEU A 176 -24.49 -12.93 9.01
C LEU A 176 -24.47 -12.08 10.29
N GLY A 177 -25.53 -11.33 10.59
CA GLY A 177 -25.56 -10.37 11.70
C GLY A 177 -24.56 -9.21 11.51
N LEU A 178 -24.33 -8.77 10.27
CA LEU A 178 -23.40 -7.70 9.91
C LEU A 178 -24.13 -6.50 9.30
N SER A 179 -23.49 -5.32 9.30
CA SER A 179 -24.00 -4.16 8.57
C SER A 179 -23.86 -4.35 7.06
N LEU A 180 -24.77 -3.76 6.28
CA LEU A 180 -24.76 -3.82 4.83
C LEU A 180 -23.44 -3.28 4.24
N GLU A 181 -22.91 -2.18 4.80
CA GLU A 181 -21.63 -1.59 4.41
C GLU A 181 -20.46 -2.58 4.55
N LYS A 182 -20.42 -3.35 5.65
CA LYS A 182 -19.37 -4.36 5.87
C LYS A 182 -19.49 -5.49 4.86
N VAL A 183 -20.70 -5.93 4.55
CA VAL A 183 -20.92 -6.97 3.53
C VAL A 183 -20.50 -6.47 2.14
N ASN A 184 -20.80 -5.22 1.80
CA ASN A 184 -20.32 -4.59 0.56
C ASN A 184 -18.79 -4.53 0.50
N LEU A 185 -18.14 -4.13 1.59
CA LEU A 185 -16.69 -4.12 1.69
C LEU A 185 -16.11 -5.53 1.49
N TYR A 186 -16.64 -6.54 2.18
CA TYR A 186 -16.18 -7.93 2.01
C TYR A 186 -16.44 -8.44 0.59
N GLN A 187 -17.57 -8.11 -0.02
CA GLN A 187 -17.87 -8.47 -1.40
C GLN A 187 -16.88 -7.81 -2.39
N HIS A 188 -16.46 -6.58 -2.12
CA HIS A 188 -15.43 -5.90 -2.90
C HIS A 188 -14.06 -6.56 -2.72
N LEU A 189 -13.65 -6.84 -1.48
CA LEU A 189 -12.38 -7.52 -1.16
C LEU A 189 -12.31 -8.97 -1.65
N SER A 190 -13.47 -9.60 -1.89
CA SER A 190 -13.55 -10.96 -2.44
C SER A 190 -13.08 -11.04 -3.90
N ARG A 191 -13.04 -9.91 -4.63
CA ARG A 191 -12.68 -9.88 -6.05
C ARG A 191 -11.24 -10.35 -6.24
N ASN A 192 -11.02 -11.15 -7.28
CA ASN A 192 -9.69 -11.64 -7.64
C ASN A 192 -9.07 -10.71 -8.69
N VAL A 193 -7.74 -10.58 -8.64
CA VAL A 193 -6.98 -9.79 -9.62
C VAL A 193 -7.11 -10.45 -11.00
N MET A 194 -7.27 -9.64 -12.04
CA MET A 194 -7.34 -10.11 -13.43
C MET A 194 -5.95 -10.04 -14.07
N SER A 195 -5.67 -10.95 -14.99
CA SER A 195 -4.43 -10.90 -15.77
C SER A 195 -4.51 -9.77 -16.79
N LEU A 196 -3.48 -8.94 -16.88
CA LEU A 196 -3.37 -7.92 -17.93
C LEU A 196 -3.22 -8.54 -19.32
N GLU A 197 -2.66 -9.75 -19.40
CA GLU A 197 -2.52 -10.55 -20.63
C GLU A 197 -3.85 -11.18 -21.09
N MET A 198 -4.95 -10.95 -20.36
CA MET A 198 -6.24 -11.52 -20.73
C MET A 198 -6.75 -10.91 -22.04
N GLN A 199 -6.94 -11.74 -23.05
CA GLN A 199 -7.63 -11.35 -24.28
C GLN A 199 -9.13 -11.16 -24.00
N LEU A 200 -9.64 -9.97 -24.29
CA LEU A 200 -11.02 -9.59 -23.97
C LEU A 200 -12.03 -10.00 -25.05
N ASP A 201 -11.60 -10.03 -26.32
CA ASP A 201 -12.53 -10.15 -27.43
C ASP A 201 -12.13 -11.25 -28.41
N GLN A 202 -12.95 -12.30 -28.46
CA GLN A 202 -12.81 -13.39 -29.43
C GLN A 202 -13.69 -13.17 -30.68
N HIS A 203 -14.60 -12.20 -30.66
CA HIS A 203 -15.61 -11.97 -31.70
C HIS A 203 -15.38 -10.69 -32.52
N SER A 204 -14.45 -9.83 -32.12
CA SER A 204 -14.00 -8.68 -32.90
C SER A 204 -13.08 -9.04 -34.07
N SER A 205 -12.81 -8.02 -34.89
CA SER A 205 -11.89 -8.04 -36.02
C SER A 205 -10.56 -8.73 -35.68
N LYS A 206 -9.89 -9.32 -36.69
CA LYS A 206 -8.63 -10.06 -36.50
C LYS A 206 -7.57 -9.30 -35.68
N GLU A 207 -7.49 -7.98 -35.82
CA GLU A 207 -6.53 -7.13 -35.09
C GLU A 207 -6.89 -6.94 -33.60
N ASP A 208 -8.18 -6.92 -33.25
CA ASP A 208 -8.63 -6.74 -31.86
C ASP A 208 -8.49 -8.02 -31.02
N ARG A 209 -8.33 -9.18 -31.68
CA ARG A 209 -8.06 -10.46 -31.02
C ARG A 209 -6.67 -10.56 -30.41
N GLU A 210 -5.73 -9.75 -30.90
CA GLU A 210 -4.36 -9.72 -30.38
C GLU A 210 -4.22 -8.77 -29.19
N ARG A 211 -5.16 -7.85 -29.00
CA ARG A 211 -5.13 -6.85 -27.92
C ARG A 211 -5.43 -7.49 -26.57
N THR A 212 -4.56 -7.22 -25.61
CA THR A 212 -4.69 -7.64 -24.22
C THR A 212 -5.51 -6.65 -23.40
N LEU A 213 -5.91 -7.02 -22.19
CA LEU A 213 -6.51 -6.09 -21.23
C LEU A 213 -5.54 -4.94 -20.91
N GLY A 214 -4.24 -5.23 -20.80
CA GLY A 214 -3.19 -4.24 -20.55
C GLY A 214 -3.14 -3.15 -21.60
N ASP A 215 -3.25 -3.51 -22.88
CA ASP A 215 -3.21 -2.56 -24.01
C ASP A 215 -4.38 -1.56 -24.01
N ARG A 216 -5.45 -1.86 -23.28
CA ARG A 216 -6.66 -1.03 -23.22
C ARG A 216 -6.72 -0.12 -22.00
N ILE A 217 -5.79 -0.27 -21.05
CA ILE A 217 -5.74 0.58 -19.87
C ILE A 217 -5.06 1.89 -20.26
N PRO A 218 -5.76 3.03 -20.21
CA PRO A 218 -5.14 4.32 -20.50
C PRO A 218 -4.10 4.66 -19.43
N CYS A 219 -3.00 5.30 -19.83
CA CYS A 219 -2.07 5.89 -18.89
C CYS A 219 -2.63 7.24 -18.44
N THR A 220 -2.88 7.41 -17.14
CA THR A 220 -3.38 8.67 -16.54
C THR A 220 -2.28 9.44 -15.81
N GLU A 221 -1.09 8.85 -15.68
CA GLU A 221 0.04 9.47 -14.95
C GLU A 221 0.82 10.47 -15.82
N LEU A 222 0.72 10.35 -17.14
CA LEU A 222 1.41 11.23 -18.08
C LEU A 222 0.45 12.33 -18.55
N PRO A 223 0.92 13.58 -18.63
CA PRO A 223 0.14 14.66 -19.22
C PRO A 223 -0.18 14.34 -20.68
N THR A 224 -1.31 14.84 -21.13
CA THR A 224 -1.67 14.74 -22.55
C THR A 224 -0.76 15.64 -23.40
N PRO A 225 -0.55 15.36 -24.70
CA PRO A 225 0.24 16.24 -25.57
C PRO A 225 -0.28 17.68 -25.61
N ASP A 226 -1.59 17.86 -25.42
CA ASP A 226 -2.24 19.16 -25.37
C ASP A 226 -1.90 19.89 -24.06
N GLU A 227 -1.92 19.19 -22.92
CA GLU A 227 -1.46 19.71 -21.62
C GLU A 227 0.02 20.06 -21.61
N ASP A 228 0.86 19.22 -22.24
CA ASP A 228 2.30 19.47 -22.40
C ASP A 228 2.56 20.72 -23.25
N ALA A 229 1.88 20.84 -24.39
CA ALA A 229 2.00 22.01 -25.26
C ALA A 229 1.50 23.29 -24.57
N MET A 230 0.41 23.20 -23.79
CA MET A 230 -0.11 24.32 -23.00
C MET A 230 0.88 24.72 -21.90
N SER A 231 1.49 23.75 -21.22
CA SER A 231 2.49 23.98 -20.18
C SER A 231 3.75 24.65 -20.75
N GLU A 232 4.21 24.22 -21.93
CA GLU A 232 5.35 24.86 -22.60
C GLU A 232 5.02 26.28 -23.09
N ALA A 233 3.83 26.49 -23.66
CA ALA A 233 3.36 27.81 -24.05
C ALA A 233 3.26 28.76 -22.84
N PHE A 234 2.74 28.27 -21.71
CA PHE A 234 2.66 29.01 -20.46
C PHE A 234 4.06 29.39 -19.94
N ARG A 235 5.00 28.43 -19.95
CA ARG A 235 6.40 28.71 -19.58
C ARG A 235 7.01 29.78 -20.48
N GLY A 236 6.80 29.69 -21.79
CA GLY A 236 7.29 30.69 -22.75
C GLY A 236 6.75 32.10 -22.48
N GLU A 237 5.45 32.23 -22.20
CA GLU A 237 4.84 33.51 -21.84
C GLU A 237 5.38 34.04 -20.51
N VAL A 238 5.53 33.20 -19.48
CA VAL A 238 6.14 33.60 -18.19
C VAL A 238 7.57 34.13 -18.40
N HIS A 239 8.38 33.46 -19.23
CA HIS A 239 9.73 33.95 -19.55
C HIS A 239 9.70 35.29 -20.29
N SER A 240 8.79 35.45 -21.27
CA SER A 240 8.61 36.72 -21.96
C SER A 240 8.19 37.86 -21.02
N MET A 241 7.40 37.56 -19.98
CA MET A 241 7.05 38.55 -18.97
C MET A 241 8.24 38.93 -18.09
N LEU A 242 9.02 37.94 -17.66
CA LEU A 242 10.25 38.14 -16.90
C LEU A 242 11.27 38.97 -17.67
N ASP A 243 11.25 38.92 -19.01
CA ASP A 243 12.11 39.74 -19.86
C ASP A 243 11.87 41.26 -19.71
N HIS A 244 10.68 41.67 -19.29
CA HIS A 244 10.33 43.07 -19.08
C HIS A 244 10.78 43.60 -17.70
N LEU A 245 11.25 42.72 -16.81
CA LEU A 245 11.78 43.09 -15.51
C LEU A 245 13.28 43.35 -15.58
N GLY A 246 13.78 44.16 -14.64
CA GLY A 246 15.23 44.34 -14.50
C GLY A 246 15.93 43.06 -14.05
N ASP A 247 17.21 42.92 -14.36
CA ASP A 247 17.99 41.69 -14.10
C ASP A 247 17.92 41.23 -12.63
N ASN A 248 17.98 42.18 -11.69
CA ASN A 248 17.86 41.88 -10.25
C ASN A 248 16.45 41.43 -9.84
N GLU A 249 15.41 41.97 -10.48
CA GLU A 249 14.02 41.58 -10.22
C GLU A 249 13.72 40.20 -10.77
N ARG A 250 14.20 39.91 -11.98
CA ARG A 250 14.14 38.59 -12.60
C ARG A 250 14.83 37.54 -11.75
N LEU A 251 16.07 37.79 -11.34
CA LEU A 251 16.87 36.84 -10.56
C LEU A 251 16.19 36.49 -9.22
N VAL A 252 15.61 37.48 -8.54
CA VAL A 252 14.82 37.23 -7.31
C VAL A 252 13.62 36.33 -7.60
N LEU A 253 12.83 36.62 -8.64
CA LEU A 253 11.66 35.80 -8.97
C LEU A 253 12.04 34.38 -9.42
N THR A 254 13.06 34.24 -10.25
CA THR A 254 13.55 32.93 -10.73
C THR A 254 13.98 32.05 -9.55
N HIS A 255 14.76 32.58 -8.60
CA HIS A 255 15.18 31.83 -7.42
C HIS A 255 14.03 31.55 -6.44
N ARG A 256 13.12 32.50 -6.23
CA ARG A 256 12.00 32.35 -5.28
C ARG A 256 11.02 31.28 -5.73
N PHE A 257 10.68 31.26 -7.02
CA PHE A 257 9.70 30.34 -7.58
C PHE A 257 10.31 29.12 -8.27
N GLY A 258 11.64 29.04 -8.36
CA GLY A 258 12.33 27.90 -8.97
C GLY A 258 12.06 27.78 -10.47
N LEU A 259 11.95 28.89 -11.20
CA LEU A 259 11.49 28.90 -12.59
C LEU A 259 12.46 28.26 -13.58
N GLU A 260 13.75 28.17 -13.22
CA GLU A 260 14.80 27.49 -14.00
C GLU A 260 15.10 26.09 -13.46
N ASP A 261 15.35 25.98 -12.15
CA ASP A 261 15.83 24.74 -11.51
C ASP A 261 14.70 23.85 -10.94
N GLY A 262 13.44 24.30 -10.96
CA GLY A 262 12.31 23.62 -10.31
C GLY A 262 12.32 23.67 -8.77
N CYS A 263 13.36 24.23 -8.17
CA CYS A 263 13.55 24.31 -6.73
C CYS A 263 13.28 25.73 -6.21
N PRO A 264 12.13 25.98 -5.54
CA PRO A 264 11.85 27.29 -4.95
C PRO A 264 12.76 27.53 -3.74
N ARG A 265 13.33 28.75 -3.64
CA ARG A 265 14.22 29.15 -2.54
C ARG A 265 13.51 30.07 -1.55
N THR A 266 13.90 29.96 -0.28
CA THR A 266 13.41 30.88 0.76
C THR A 266 13.97 32.29 0.57
N LEU A 267 13.33 33.30 1.19
CA LEU A 267 13.84 34.68 1.17
C LEU A 267 15.27 34.79 1.72
N ARG A 268 15.58 33.99 2.74
CA ARG A 268 16.90 33.94 3.36
C ARG A 268 17.94 33.35 2.42
N GLU A 269 17.67 32.20 1.81
CA GLU A 269 18.59 31.58 0.84
C GLU A 269 18.80 32.45 -0.40
N THR A 270 17.75 33.14 -0.85
CA THR A 270 17.84 34.10 -1.96
C THR A 270 18.71 35.30 -1.56
N SER A 271 18.51 35.83 -0.35
CA SER A 271 19.30 36.90 0.26
C SER A 271 20.78 36.52 0.37
N ASP A 272 21.08 35.32 0.85
CA ASP A 272 22.43 34.77 0.95
C ASP A 272 23.06 34.60 -0.44
N SER A 273 22.31 34.12 -1.45
CA SER A 273 22.81 33.95 -2.82
C SER A 273 23.12 35.26 -3.55
N MET A 274 22.38 36.33 -3.23
CA MET A 274 22.56 37.65 -3.84
C MET A 274 23.48 38.58 -3.02
N GLY A 275 23.83 38.20 -1.78
CA GLY A 275 24.64 39.02 -0.87
C GLY A 275 23.93 40.29 -0.40
N VAL A 276 22.60 40.28 -0.31
CA VAL A 276 21.77 41.45 0.05
C VAL A 276 20.86 41.11 1.23
N SER A 277 20.44 42.08 2.05
CA SER A 277 19.50 41.84 3.16
C SER A 277 18.15 41.27 2.72
N ILE A 278 17.54 40.45 3.58
CA ILE A 278 16.21 39.83 3.40
C ILE A 278 15.14 40.88 3.05
N ASP A 279 15.14 42.03 3.74
CA ASP A 279 14.15 43.08 3.51
C ASP A 279 14.27 43.71 2.12
N ILE A 280 15.49 43.74 1.57
CA ILE A 280 15.73 44.24 0.21
C ILE A 280 15.21 43.23 -0.80
N VAL A 281 15.45 41.93 -0.61
CA VAL A 281 14.88 40.86 -1.46
C VAL A 281 13.35 40.94 -1.46
N ARG A 282 12.73 41.07 -0.28
CA ARG A 282 11.28 41.24 -0.14
C ARG A 282 10.77 42.49 -0.85
N GLY A 283 11.50 43.60 -0.75
CA GLY A 283 11.19 44.83 -1.46
C GLY A 283 11.31 44.70 -2.98
N ILE A 284 12.31 43.97 -3.48
CA ILE A 284 12.49 43.68 -4.92
C ILE A 284 11.35 42.79 -5.41
N GLU A 285 11.03 41.71 -4.69
CA GLU A 285 9.92 40.79 -5.00
C GLU A 285 8.59 41.54 -5.11
N ALA A 286 8.25 42.37 -4.10
CA ALA A 286 7.02 43.15 -4.10
C ALA A 286 6.94 44.12 -5.29
N ARG A 287 8.04 44.80 -5.64
CA ARG A 287 8.10 45.68 -6.83
C ARG A 287 7.95 44.90 -8.12
N ALA A 288 8.62 43.76 -8.23
CA ALA A 288 8.58 42.89 -9.40
C ALA A 288 7.17 42.36 -9.65
N LEU A 289 6.50 41.83 -8.61
CA LEU A 289 5.11 41.37 -8.69
C LEU A 289 4.14 42.52 -9.03
N ASN A 290 4.35 43.71 -8.48
CA ASN A 290 3.50 44.86 -8.80
C ASN A 290 3.64 45.31 -10.27
N LYS A 291 4.85 45.19 -10.86
CA LYS A 291 5.07 45.42 -12.30
C LYS A 291 4.37 44.36 -13.16
N LEU A 292 4.44 43.09 -12.76
CA LEU A 292 3.76 41.99 -13.44
C LEU A 292 2.22 42.07 -13.34
N ARG A 293 1.69 42.74 -12.30
CA ARG A 293 0.25 42.93 -12.09
C ARG A 293 -0.40 43.98 -13.01
N GLN A 294 0.36 44.59 -13.91
CA GLN A 294 -0.21 45.56 -14.86
C GLN A 294 -1.22 44.91 -15.81
N PRO A 295 -2.36 45.57 -16.14
CA PRO A 295 -3.43 44.96 -16.94
C PRO A 295 -2.99 44.40 -18.30
N ARG A 296 -2.00 45.04 -18.94
CA ARG A 296 -1.43 44.60 -20.23
C ARG A 296 -0.71 43.26 -20.12
N MET A 297 -0.02 43.03 -19.00
CA MET A 297 0.73 41.81 -18.76
C MET A 297 -0.21 40.72 -18.24
N MET A 298 -1.09 41.07 -17.32
CA MET A 298 -2.10 40.17 -16.77
C MET A 298 -3.04 39.58 -17.84
N TYR A 299 -3.41 40.35 -18.87
CA TYR A 299 -4.27 39.86 -19.95
C TYR A 299 -3.69 38.64 -20.69
N ARG A 300 -2.35 38.53 -20.81
CA ARG A 300 -1.69 37.42 -21.51
C ARG A 300 -1.68 36.11 -20.69
N LEU A 301 -1.57 36.20 -19.36
CA LEU A 301 -1.65 35.02 -18.48
C LEU A 301 -3.09 34.64 -18.16
N LYS A 302 -4.04 35.55 -18.35
CA LYS A 302 -5.45 35.33 -18.02
C LYS A 302 -6.03 34.16 -18.81
N ASP A 303 -5.67 34.01 -20.08
CA ASP A 303 -6.17 32.92 -20.93
C ASP A 303 -5.75 31.53 -20.40
N PHE A 304 -4.55 31.42 -19.81
CA PHE A 304 -4.06 30.18 -19.18
C PHE A 304 -4.73 29.90 -17.82
N VAL A 305 -5.05 30.95 -17.06
CA VAL A 305 -5.73 30.83 -15.76
C VAL A 305 -7.22 30.51 -15.91
N ASP A 306 -7.87 31.10 -16.90
CA ASP A 306 -9.28 30.86 -17.18
C ASP A 306 -9.48 29.51 -17.91
N GLY A 307 -8.51 29.06 -18.71
CA GLY A 307 -8.48 27.72 -19.32
C GLY A 307 -8.47 26.59 -18.29
N GLY A 308 -7.65 26.69 -17.23
CA GLY A 308 -7.59 25.69 -16.17
C GLY A 308 -8.81 25.64 -15.23
N ARG A 309 -9.67 26.67 -15.23
CA ARG A 309 -10.93 26.69 -14.44
C ARG A 309 -12.14 26.15 -15.20
N ASN A 310 -12.09 26.09 -16.52
CA ASN A 310 -13.23 25.69 -17.34
C ASN A 310 -13.36 24.16 -17.50
N GLU A 311 -12.31 23.39 -17.23
CA GLU A 311 -12.36 21.93 -17.28
C GLU A 311 -13.10 21.32 -16.07
N GLU A 312 -13.14 22.00 -14.92
CA GLU A 312 -13.95 21.58 -13.76
C GLU A 312 -15.46 21.80 -13.97
N SER A 313 -15.89 22.43 -15.08
CA SER A 313 -17.29 22.79 -15.31
C SER A 313 -18.10 21.80 -16.15
N TRP A 314 -17.54 20.67 -16.60
CA TRP A 314 -18.23 19.70 -17.46
C TRP A 314 -18.73 18.40 -16.80
N GLU A 315 -18.60 18.22 -15.48
CA GLU A 315 -19.25 17.10 -14.78
C GLU A 315 -20.47 17.57 -13.96
N ASN A 316 -21.51 18.06 -14.62
CA ASN A 316 -22.85 18.15 -14.01
C ASN A 316 -24.00 17.98 -15.03
N HIS A 317 -23.75 17.29 -16.14
CA HIS A 317 -24.85 16.74 -16.94
C HIS A 317 -25.18 15.32 -16.45
N SER A 318 -26.31 15.23 -15.74
CA SER A 318 -26.94 13.98 -15.34
C SER A 318 -27.12 13.03 -16.52
N THR A 319 -26.40 11.90 -16.47
CA THR A 319 -26.91 10.61 -16.93
C THR A 319 -26.95 9.70 -15.72
N MET A 320 -28.17 9.41 -15.26
CA MET A 320 -28.44 8.31 -14.34
C MET A 320 -28.03 7.02 -15.05
N ASP A 321 -26.84 6.51 -14.76
CA ASP A 321 -26.53 5.10 -14.97
C ASP A 321 -25.90 4.54 -13.69
N SER A 322 -26.62 3.59 -13.11
CA SER A 322 -26.23 2.82 -11.94
C SER A 322 -25.03 1.94 -12.25
N ASN A 323 -23.86 2.23 -11.69
CA ASN A 323 -22.90 1.24 -11.19
C ASN A 323 -21.75 1.92 -10.44
N GLY A 324 -21.69 1.69 -9.13
CA GLY A 324 -20.69 2.26 -8.23
C GLY A 324 -19.31 1.66 -8.41
N PHE A 325 -18.40 2.45 -8.98
CA PHE A 325 -16.96 2.40 -8.76
C PHE A 325 -16.47 3.83 -8.58
N GLY A 326 -15.94 4.13 -7.41
CA GLY A 326 -15.39 5.44 -7.09
C GLY A 326 -14.74 5.41 -5.72
N SER A 327 -13.43 5.21 -5.67
CA SER A 327 -12.61 5.70 -4.57
C SER A 327 -11.43 6.43 -5.21
N SER A 328 -11.60 7.75 -5.33
CA SER A 328 -10.54 8.69 -5.64
C SER A 328 -9.48 8.60 -4.55
N ILE A 329 -8.22 8.42 -4.95
CA ILE A 329 -7.09 8.81 -4.11
C ILE A 329 -6.40 9.93 -4.88
N GLU A 330 -6.64 11.12 -4.34
CA GLU A 330 -6.03 12.40 -4.70
C GLU A 330 -4.51 12.33 -4.54
N GLY A 331 -3.79 13.06 -5.40
CA GLY A 331 -2.38 13.32 -5.15
C GLY A 331 -1.58 13.78 -6.36
N HIS A 332 -1.96 14.89 -7.00
CA HIS A 332 -0.97 15.70 -7.72
C HIS A 332 -0.74 17.02 -6.97
N PRO A 333 0.52 17.44 -6.78
CA PRO A 333 0.83 18.68 -6.11
C PRO A 333 0.45 19.82 -7.05
N ASN A 334 -0.72 20.39 -6.77
CA ASN A 334 -1.26 21.52 -7.48
C ASN A 334 -0.31 22.72 -7.27
N PHE A 335 0.55 22.99 -8.25
CA PHE A 335 1.57 24.05 -8.17
C PHE A 335 0.99 25.46 -8.38
N VAL A 336 -0.29 25.56 -8.77
CA VAL A 336 -0.94 26.81 -9.16
C VAL A 336 -1.80 27.45 -8.05
N PRO A 337 -2.47 26.73 -7.12
CA PRO A 337 -3.26 27.39 -6.07
C PRO A 337 -2.43 28.03 -4.95
N GLN A 338 -1.21 27.57 -4.69
CA GLN A 338 -0.38 28.10 -3.59
C GLN A 338 0.17 29.50 -3.88
N ALA A 339 0.45 29.83 -5.14
CA ALA A 339 0.95 31.15 -5.52
C ALA A 339 -0.13 32.24 -5.37
N MET A 340 -1.41 31.90 -5.57
CA MET A 340 -2.52 32.86 -5.46
C MET A 340 -3.15 32.94 -4.07
N ASN A 341 -3.26 31.83 -3.32
CA ASN A 341 -3.76 31.89 -1.94
C ASN A 341 -2.83 32.72 -1.04
N ALA A 342 -1.51 32.68 -1.28
CA ALA A 342 -0.56 33.57 -0.60
C ALA A 342 -0.73 35.05 -0.97
N ILE A 343 -1.28 35.36 -2.16
CA ILE A 343 -1.53 36.73 -2.63
C ILE A 343 -2.88 37.26 -2.10
N GLU A 344 -3.88 36.41 -1.91
CA GLU A 344 -5.17 36.78 -1.33
C GLU A 344 -5.14 36.89 0.20
N ASP A 345 -4.46 35.98 0.92
CA ASP A 345 -4.38 36.03 2.41
C ASP A 345 -3.61 37.25 2.94
N MET A 346 -2.64 37.75 2.17
CA MET A 346 -1.90 38.98 2.51
C MET A 346 -2.74 40.26 2.35
N SER A 347 -3.88 40.19 1.65
CA SER A 347 -4.80 41.33 1.50
C SER A 347 -5.64 41.59 2.76
N HIS A 348 -5.92 40.56 3.56
CA HIS A 348 -6.74 40.69 4.78
C HIS A 348 -5.93 41.10 6.02
N GLN A 349 -4.65 40.78 6.11
CA GLN A 349 -3.82 41.13 7.27
C GLN A 349 -3.31 42.58 7.26
N ASN A 350 -3.31 43.26 6.11
CA ASN A 350 -2.71 44.59 5.98
C ASN A 350 -3.71 45.77 6.11
N MET A 351 -4.98 45.49 6.47
CA MET A 351 -5.98 46.53 6.74
C MET A 351 -6.17 46.87 8.23
N ASN A 352 -5.42 46.24 9.16
CA ASN A 352 -5.64 46.43 10.60
C ASN A 352 -4.40 46.92 11.40
N PHE A 353 -3.51 47.67 10.76
CA PHE A 353 -2.44 48.39 11.47
C PHE A 353 -2.50 49.89 11.18
N ASN A 354 -3.51 50.54 11.76
CA ASN A 354 -3.43 51.97 12.06
C ASN A 354 -4.11 52.22 13.41
N GLY A 355 -3.31 52.22 14.47
CA GLY A 355 -3.71 52.59 15.82
C GLY A 355 -3.32 51.57 16.88
N VAL A 356 -2.24 51.87 17.60
CA VAL A 356 -2.08 51.81 19.07
C VAL A 356 -0.57 51.80 19.38
N ALA A 357 -0.17 52.69 20.29
CA ALA A 357 1.19 52.91 20.77
C ALA A 357 1.54 51.98 21.95
N MET A 358 2.86 51.76 22.13
CA MET A 358 3.59 51.37 23.35
C MET A 358 3.19 50.08 24.08
N ASP A 359 4.13 49.14 24.26
CA ASP A 359 4.85 48.94 25.54
C ASP A 359 5.99 47.90 25.40
N ASP A 360 7.00 48.03 26.25
CA ASP A 360 8.23 47.23 26.33
C ASP A 360 8.00 45.84 26.98
N GLY A 361 8.79 44.83 26.59
CA GLY A 361 9.22 43.75 27.50
C GLY A 361 9.08 42.29 27.04
N PHE A 362 10.13 41.52 27.36
CA PHE A 362 10.31 40.06 27.28
C PHE A 362 10.55 39.47 25.88
N GLY A 363 11.50 38.58 25.64
CA GLY A 363 12.33 37.75 26.52
C GLY A 363 12.63 36.47 25.72
N ASP A 364 13.91 36.19 25.53
CA ASP A 364 14.42 34.99 24.84
C ASP A 364 14.01 33.74 25.63
N ASN A 365 13.18 32.87 25.04
CA ASN A 365 13.04 31.43 25.28
C ASN A 365 11.72 30.92 24.67
N ASP A 366 11.80 30.31 23.48
CA ASP A 366 11.06 29.10 23.11
C ASP A 366 11.40 28.71 21.66
N ARG A 367 12.42 27.85 21.51
CA ARG A 367 12.61 27.03 20.31
C ARG A 367 12.16 25.61 20.63
N PRO A 368 11.16 25.04 19.93
CA PRO A 368 11.04 23.59 19.87
C PRO A 368 11.99 23.06 18.77
N THR A 369 12.83 22.11 19.15
CA THR A 369 13.64 21.29 18.23
C THR A 369 12.77 20.26 17.49
N PRO A 370 13.19 19.77 16.31
CA PRO A 370 12.37 18.90 15.47
C PRO A 370 12.48 17.43 15.90
N GLU A 371 11.79 17.01 16.95
CA GLU A 371 11.65 15.58 17.31
C GLU A 371 10.26 15.16 17.82
N SER A 372 9.18 15.89 17.53
CA SER A 372 7.84 15.55 18.05
C SER A 372 6.71 15.55 17.01
N ILE A 373 6.92 14.97 15.82
CA ILE A 373 5.85 14.81 14.80
C ILE A 373 5.63 13.33 14.42
N TRP A 374 5.87 12.39 15.32
CA TRP A 374 5.40 11.01 15.17
C TRP A 374 4.81 10.48 16.47
N SER A 375 3.63 11.00 16.83
CA SER A 375 2.69 10.31 17.72
C SER A 375 1.30 10.95 17.63
N PHE A 376 0.45 10.47 16.71
CA PHE A 376 -0.87 9.88 16.99
C PHE A 376 -1.51 9.40 15.69
#